data_AF-A0A2W5K931-F1
#
_entry.id   AF-A0A2W5K931-F1
#
_cell.length_a   1.000
_cell.length_b   1.000
_cell.length_c   1.000
_cell.angle_alpha   90.00
_cell.angle_beta   90.00
_cell.angle_gamma   90.00
#
_symmetry.space_group_name_H-M   'P 1'
#
loop_
_entity.id
_entity.type
_entity.pdbx_description
1 polymer ?
#
loop_
_entity_poly.entity_id
_entity_poly.type
_entity_poly.pdbx_seq_one_letter_code
_entity_poly.pdbx_strand_id
1 'polypeptide(L)'
;MKFPKVGGAQIEVADRVCDFLRAAYPEKTAAHVHADTGVSTKTVEKWLARISAPGAAHLVVLVGVYGPEFLSAVMPKRPAWLDRAEREREHLQLKADLDRIRDRLKTPEDR
;
A
#
# COMPACT_ATOMS: atom_id res chain seq x y z
N MET A 1 -2.34 -30.70 3.62
CA MET A 1 -1.32 -29.67 3.89
C MET A 1 -1.69 -28.98 5.20
N LYS A 2 -0.85 -29.10 6.25
CA LYS A 2 -1.17 -28.60 7.60
C LYS A 2 -0.43 -27.28 7.79
N PHE A 3 -1.14 -26.16 7.72
CA PHE A 3 -0.55 -24.85 7.95
C PHE A 3 -0.18 -24.70 9.44
N PRO A 4 1.01 -24.16 9.77
CA PRO A 4 1.41 -23.95 11.15
C PRO A 4 0.44 -23.00 11.87
N LYS A 5 0.24 -23.18 13.19
CA LYS A 5 -0.62 -22.32 14.01
C LYS A 5 -0.07 -20.89 13.98
N VAL A 6 -0.79 -20.02 13.28
CA VAL A 6 -0.41 -18.63 13.02
C VAL A 6 -0.74 -17.79 14.26
N GLY A 7 0.12 -17.83 15.26
CA GLY A 7 -0.02 -17.01 16.49
C GLY A 7 0.71 -15.67 16.36
N GLY A 8 2.02 -15.70 16.14
CA GLY A 8 2.86 -14.49 16.12
C GLY A 8 2.91 -13.79 14.75
N ALA A 9 3.11 -14.55 13.67
CA ALA A 9 3.31 -13.98 12.34
C ALA A 9 2.07 -13.21 11.82
N GLN A 10 0.87 -13.64 12.18
CA GLN A 10 -0.37 -12.93 11.80
C GLN A 10 -0.51 -11.60 12.54
N ILE A 11 -0.08 -11.54 13.80
CA ILE A 11 -0.10 -10.32 14.61
C ILE A 11 0.89 -9.31 14.02
N GLU A 12 2.12 -9.73 13.73
CA GLU A 12 3.12 -8.84 13.12
C GLU A 12 2.68 -8.29 11.76
N VAL A 13 2.08 -9.12 10.91
CA VAL A 13 1.55 -8.65 9.62
C VAL A 13 0.41 -7.67 9.84
N ALA A 14 -0.48 -7.91 10.81
CA ALA A 14 -1.57 -6.99 11.13
C ALA A 14 -1.05 -5.63 11.63
N ASP A 15 0.00 -5.62 12.46
CA ASP A 15 0.64 -4.38 12.92
C ASP A 15 1.26 -3.61 11.75
N ARG A 16 2.04 -4.28 10.89
CA ARG A 16 2.62 -3.64 9.69
C ARG A 16 1.56 -3.08 8.74
N VAL A 17 0.44 -3.78 8.57
CA VAL A 17 -0.70 -3.28 7.80
C VAL A 17 -1.23 -1.99 8.45
N CYS A 18 -1.48 -1.99 9.76
CA CYS A 18 -2.00 -0.80 10.43
C CYS A 18 -1.04 0.39 10.35
N ASP A 19 0.26 0.14 10.47
CA ASP A 19 1.29 1.18 10.37
C ASP A 19 1.33 1.78 8.96
N PHE A 20 1.27 0.93 7.92
CA PHE A 20 1.17 1.40 6.54
C PHE A 20 -0.07 2.27 6.31
N LEU A 21 -1.25 1.81 6.76
CA LEU A 21 -2.50 2.54 6.54
C LEU A 21 -2.51 3.89 7.27
N ARG A 22 -1.97 3.97 8.49
CA ARG A 22 -1.83 5.24 9.23
C ARG A 22 -0.81 6.17 8.60
N ALA A 23 0.27 5.63 8.03
CA ALA A 23 1.25 6.44 7.32
C ALA A 23 0.66 7.02 6.02
N ALA A 24 -0.12 6.23 5.28
CA ALA A 24 -0.83 6.68 4.08
C ALA A 24 -1.92 7.71 4.39
N TYR A 25 -2.67 7.49 5.49
CA TYR A 25 -3.78 8.35 5.91
C TYR A 25 -3.71 8.65 7.41
N PRO A 26 -2.99 9.72 7.81
CA PRO A 26 -2.81 10.08 9.21
C PRO A 26 -4.12 10.43 9.94
N GLU A 27 -5.09 10.98 9.21
CA GLU A 27 -6.42 11.29 9.72
C GLU A 27 -7.47 10.46 9.00
N LYS A 28 -8.56 10.12 9.70
CA LYS A 28 -9.72 9.40 9.14
C LYS A 28 -9.32 8.14 8.34
N THR A 29 -8.27 7.43 8.80
CA THR A 29 -7.68 6.27 8.11
C THR A 29 -8.74 5.28 7.60
N ALA A 30 -9.69 4.88 8.44
CA ALA A 30 -10.71 3.91 8.07
C ALA A 30 -11.67 4.40 6.97
N ALA A 31 -11.91 5.71 6.86
CA ALA A 31 -12.76 6.27 5.81
C ALA A 31 -12.03 6.31 4.46
N HIS A 32 -10.76 6.71 4.46
CA HIS A 32 -9.93 6.69 3.25
C HIS A 32 -9.72 5.27 2.73
N VAL A 33 -9.37 4.33 3.61
CA VAL A 33 -9.22 2.92 3.22
C VAL A 33 -10.52 2.36 2.67
N HIS A 34 -11.67 2.71 3.26
CA HIS A 34 -12.97 2.32 2.71
C HIS A 34 -13.19 2.88 1.30
N ALA A 35 -12.90 4.16 1.08
CA ALA A 35 -13.06 4.81 -0.22
C ALA A 35 -12.19 4.14 -1.30
N ASP A 36 -10.96 3.76 -0.97
CA ASP A 36 -10.05 3.14 -1.95
C ASP A 36 -10.38 1.67 -2.21
N THR A 37 -10.77 0.92 -1.17
CA THR A 37 -10.79 -0.56 -1.21
C THR A 37 -12.20 -1.17 -1.17
N GLY A 38 -13.21 -0.39 -0.80
CA GLY A 38 -14.56 -0.87 -0.52
C GLY A 38 -14.69 -1.67 0.78
N VAL A 39 -13.61 -1.94 1.51
CA VAL A 39 -13.66 -2.61 2.83
C VAL A 39 -14.42 -1.71 3.81
N SER A 40 -15.39 -2.25 4.55
CA SER A 40 -16.19 -1.42 5.45
C SER A 40 -15.34 -0.70 6.49
N THR A 41 -15.64 0.57 6.77
CA THR A 41 -14.96 1.38 7.79
C THR A 41 -14.89 0.66 9.13
N LYS A 42 -15.99 0.02 9.56
CA LYS A 42 -16.05 -0.76 10.81
C LYS A 42 -15.06 -1.93 10.85
N THR A 43 -14.82 -2.59 9.71
CA THR A 43 -13.80 -3.66 9.62
C THR A 43 -12.40 -3.07 9.79
N VAL A 44 -12.12 -1.96 9.11
CA VAL A 44 -10.81 -1.29 9.19
C VAL A 44 -10.56 -0.76 10.61
N GLU A 45 -11.56 -0.17 11.26
CA GLU A 45 -11.48 0.29 12.65
C GLU A 45 -11.12 -0.85 13.61
N LYS A 46 -11.70 -2.05 13.41
CA LYS A 46 -11.33 -3.24 14.22
C LYS A 46 -9.88 -3.66 14.01
N TRP A 47 -9.33 -3.52 12.80
CA TRP A 47 -7.91 -3.75 12.56
C TRP A 47 -7.05 -2.72 13.29
N LEU A 48 -7.37 -1.44 13.14
CA LEU A 48 -6.64 -0.34 13.77
C LEU A 48 -6.67 -0.42 15.30
N ALA A 49 -7.76 -0.93 15.88
CA ALA A 49 -7.93 -1.18 17.31
C ALA A 49 -7.35 -2.53 17.78
N ARG A 50 -6.71 -3.31 16.89
CA ARG A 50 -6.16 -4.65 17.16
C ARG A 50 -7.18 -5.66 17.70
N ILE A 51 -8.46 -5.48 17.37
CA ILE A 51 -9.55 -6.40 17.72
C ILE A 51 -9.59 -7.58 16.74
N SER A 52 -9.21 -7.35 15.48
CA SER A 52 -9.10 -8.37 14.45
C SER A 52 -7.93 -8.08 13.51
N ALA A 53 -7.59 -9.05 12.66
CA ALA A 53 -6.55 -8.90 11.64
C ALA A 53 -7.15 -8.99 10.23
N PRO A 54 -6.54 -8.36 9.22
CA PRO A 54 -6.91 -8.56 7.83
C PRO A 54 -6.66 -10.02 7.41
N GLY A 55 -7.70 -10.66 6.88
CA GLY A 55 -7.59 -11.98 6.26
C GLY A 55 -6.98 -11.92 4.85
N ALA A 56 -6.69 -13.09 4.25
CA ALA A 56 -6.05 -13.18 2.94
C ALA A 56 -6.79 -12.41 1.83
N ALA A 57 -8.12 -12.47 1.79
CA ALA A 57 -8.92 -11.73 0.81
C ALA A 57 -8.72 -10.21 0.93
N HIS A 58 -8.64 -9.69 2.16
CA HIS A 58 -8.37 -8.28 2.40
C HIS A 58 -6.95 -7.90 1.98
N LEU A 59 -5.96 -8.76 2.23
CA LEU A 59 -4.59 -8.53 1.77
C LEU A 59 -4.51 -8.44 0.23
N VAL A 60 -5.24 -9.29 -0.49
CA VAL A 60 -5.30 -9.23 -1.97
C VAL A 60 -5.89 -7.89 -2.44
N VAL A 61 -6.98 -7.43 -1.81
CA VAL A 61 -7.58 -6.12 -2.13
C VAL A 61 -6.59 -4.99 -1.87
N LEU A 62 -5.93 -4.99 -0.71
CA LEU A 62 -4.95 -3.97 -0.33
C LEU A 62 -3.76 -3.94 -1.29
N VAL A 63 -3.23 -5.10 -1.70
CA VAL A 63 -2.18 -5.18 -2.73
C VAL A 63 -2.68 -4.66 -4.08
N GLY A 64 -3.91 -4.96 -4.46
CA GLY A 64 -4.47 -4.49 -5.73
C GLY A 64 -4.63 -2.96 -5.80
N VAL A 65 -4.91 -2.33 -4.67
CA VAL A 65 -5.15 -0.87 -4.57
C VAL A 65 -3.86 -0.10 -4.32
N TYR A 66 -3.06 -0.53 -3.34
CA TYR A 66 -1.86 0.18 -2.91
C TYR A 66 -0.58 -0.30 -3.59
N GLY A 67 -0.61 -1.47 -4.23
CA GLY A 67 0.47 -1.94 -5.07
C GLY A 67 1.70 -2.45 -4.30
N PRO A 68 2.88 -2.40 -4.93
CA PRO A 68 4.11 -2.99 -4.39
C PRO A 68 4.59 -2.34 -3.09
N GLU A 69 4.31 -1.06 -2.85
CA GLU A 69 4.71 -0.34 -1.63
C GLU A 69 4.04 -0.93 -0.39
N PHE A 70 2.74 -1.24 -0.50
CA PHE A 70 2.02 -1.92 0.56
C PHE A 70 2.65 -3.29 0.83
N LEU A 71 2.88 -4.08 -0.22
CA LEU A 71 3.45 -5.41 -0.08
C LEU A 71 4.84 -5.36 0.57
N SER A 72 5.62 -4.35 0.23
CA SER A 72 6.97 -4.09 0.76
C SER A 72 6.95 -3.75 2.25
N ALA A 73 5.98 -2.95 2.67
CA ALA A 73 5.80 -2.57 4.07
C ALA A 73 5.36 -3.74 4.95
N VAL A 74 4.56 -4.67 4.43
CA VAL A 74 3.95 -5.74 5.24
C VAL A 74 4.71 -7.06 5.22
N MET A 75 5.59 -7.29 4.23
CA MET A 75 6.39 -8.51 4.15
C MET A 75 7.62 -8.46 5.07
N PRO A 76 7.80 -9.40 6.01
CA PRO A 76 8.96 -9.43 6.91
C PRO A 76 10.29 -9.65 6.18
N LYS A 77 10.25 -10.39 5.06
CA LYS A 77 11.39 -10.61 4.18
C LYS A 77 10.99 -10.19 2.77
N ARG A 78 11.54 -9.06 2.34
CA ARG A 78 11.31 -8.51 1.00
C ARG A 78 11.93 -9.43 -0.06
N PRO A 79 11.15 -9.91 -1.04
CA PRO A 79 11.69 -10.69 -2.14
C PRO A 79 12.34 -9.76 -3.17
N ALA A 80 13.44 -10.19 -3.80
CA ALA A 80 14.22 -9.35 -4.71
C ALA A 80 13.45 -8.81 -5.92
N TRP A 81 12.37 -9.48 -6.34
CA TRP A 81 11.52 -8.99 -7.42
C TRP A 81 10.77 -7.70 -7.03
N LEU A 82 10.51 -7.50 -5.74
CA LEU A 82 9.82 -6.31 -5.24
C LEU A 82 10.73 -5.08 -5.32
N ASP A 83 12.02 -5.24 -5.05
CA ASP A 83 13.01 -4.16 -5.22
C ASP A 83 13.17 -3.77 -6.69
N ARG A 84 12.93 -4.70 -7.62
CA ARG A 84 12.87 -4.38 -9.05
C ARG A 84 11.59 -3.62 -9.39
N ALA A 85 10.45 -4.05 -8.85
CA ALA A 85 9.16 -3.40 -9.09
C ALA A 85 9.12 -1.96 -8.57
N GLU A 86 9.66 -1.71 -7.37
CA GLU A 86 9.77 -0.36 -6.81
C GLU A 86 10.66 0.55 -7.68
N ARG A 87 11.82 0.05 -8.12
CA ARG A 87 12.73 0.82 -9.01
C ARG A 87 12.10 1.16 -10.34
N GLU A 88 11.35 0.22 -10.94
CA GLU A 88 10.65 0.49 -12.20
C GLU A 88 9.58 1.57 -12.01
N ARG A 89 8.83 1.53 -10.90
CA ARG A 89 7.83 2.56 -10.60
C ARG A 89 8.48 3.92 -10.37
N GLU A 90 9.57 3.99 -9.62
CA GLU A 90 10.34 5.22 -9.41
C GLU A 90 10.81 5.81 -10.74
N HIS A 91 11.36 4.96 -11.62
CA HIS A 91 11.80 5.37 -12.95
C HIS A 91 10.64 5.92 -13.81
N LEU A 92 9.47 5.27 -13.79
CA LEU A 92 8.28 5.75 -14.50
C LEU A 92 7.76 7.09 -13.94
N GLN A 93 7.78 7.25 -12.62
CA GLN A 93 7.37 8.49 -11.96
C GLN A 93 8.30 9.64 -12.35
N LEU A 94 9.62 9.43 -12.26
CA LEU A 94 10.62 10.42 -12.68
C LEU A 94 10.47 10.80 -14.15
N LYS A 95 10.18 9.84 -15.02
CA LYS A 95 9.93 10.10 -16.44
C LYS A 95 8.67 10.97 -16.65
N ALA A 96 7.57 10.66 -15.95
CA ALA A 96 6.35 11.45 -16.03
C ALA A 96 6.57 12.89 -15.51
N ASP A 97 7.36 13.04 -14.45
CA ASP A 97 7.70 14.35 -13.91
C ASP A 97 8.60 15.15 -14.86
N LEU A 98 9.55 14.50 -15.53
CA LEU A 98 10.37 15.11 -16.58
C LEU A 98 9.49 15.61 -17.73
N ASP A 99 8.56 14.79 -18.22
CA ASP A 99 7.64 15.18 -19.29
C ASP A 99 6.78 16.38 -18.87
N ARG A 100 6.25 16.38 -17.65
CA ARG A 100 5.48 17.51 -17.09
C ARG A 100 6.30 18.79 -17.00
N ILE A 101 7.55 18.71 -16.53
CA ILE A 101 8.44 19.87 -16.42
C ILE A 101 8.80 20.40 -17.81
N ARG A 102 9.12 19.52 -18.76
CA ARG A 102 9.40 19.90 -20.15
C ARG A 102 8.22 20.64 -20.78
N ASP A 103 6.99 20.18 -20.55
CA ASP A 103 5.81 20.85 -21.10
C ASP A 103 5.56 22.22 -20.47
N ARG A 104 5.90 22.43 -19.19
CA ARG A 104 5.83 23.74 -18.54
C ARG A 104 6.88 24.73 -19.06
N LEU A 105 8.02 24.23 -19.54
CA LEU A 105 9.12 25.05 -20.06
C LEU A 105 8.95 25.43 -21.53
N LYS A 106 8.00 24.84 -22.26
CA LYS A 106 7.66 25.28 -23.62
C LYS A 106 7.06 26.69 -23.56
N THR A 107 7.81 27.68 -23.99
CA THR A 107 7.36 29.07 -24.15
C THR A 107 6.37 29.18 -25.33
N PRO A 108 5.44 30.16 -25.32
CA PRO A 108 4.44 30.32 -26.40
C PRO A 108 5.03 30.56 -27.80
N GLU A 109 6.31 30.90 -27.91
CA GLU A 109 7.01 31.20 -29.17
C GLU A 109 7.38 29.95 -29.98
N ASP A 110 7.23 28.75 -29.41
CA ASP A 110 7.56 27.44 -30.03
C ASP A 110 6.33 26.71 -30.62
N ARG A 111 5.21 27.43 -30.86
CA ARG A 111 3.99 26.91 -31.52
C ARG A 111 3.77 27.47 -32.91
#